data_AF-A0A1R2C8I0-F1
#
_entry.id   AF-A0A1R2C8I0-F1
#
_cell.length_a   1.000
_cell.length_b   1.000
_cell.length_c   1.000
_cell.angle_alpha   90.00
_cell.angle_beta   90.00
_cell.angle_gamma   90.00
#
_symmetry.space_group_name_H-M   'P 1'
#
loop_
_entity.id
_entity.type
_entity.pdbx_description
1 polymer ?
#
loop_
_entity_poly.entity_id
_entity_poly.type
_entity_poly.pdbx_seq_one_letter_code
_entity_poly.pdbx_strand_id
1 'polypeptide(L)'
;MTTEEEKILKDIISNENSDNSIAILVSKFPKLERSSRKSLLQTLFSDLFSNDSSYLMKYQSIRILKHVMGLKISKTIKFIDENLMPKITSLIFSKDDEIEGFSLWLKFRKNKDKNAFKLMVIILQCIENWGKNFTYNSKGANTNFSKILNEIKRSNIEIPPIFFMKAFEKAENGVVKRDLKRVQRFIDAFEKLIIQGNKEEALLFKKIANSYETFLKESIEKYDDEFESIIMKTFFNLRKTKNLLLAWKNLKYAEVSYNELKQYGKICNPLPKEEPYNENYREMINQIDVSFDLDVSEILHFENSYPERKFESSNQINQLKKQAEELENLVNAYKQDISKTQTLNFLLERENNELGMKNKALLVYKEDLERNIKDQKFLLECISTENTEAKKLNAKTRKRFEKAENSNEFFKKSIEELRDLANTLSEETSQNKIYADSVKNTNKLLLNTNANLRTEIEEIKSNQKDLKRKIRSLNKSVNY
;
A
#
# COMPACT_ATOMS: atom_id res chain seq x y z
N MET A 1 -36.03 11.60 -14.38
CA MET A 1 -35.02 11.10 -15.34
C MET A 1 -35.73 10.10 -16.25
N THR A 2 -35.05 9.36 -17.13
CA THR A 2 -35.66 8.19 -17.78
C THR A 2 -35.74 7.04 -16.75
N THR A 3 -36.70 6.13 -16.87
CA THR A 3 -36.94 5.05 -15.89
C THR A 3 -35.75 4.09 -15.75
N GLU A 4 -34.91 3.99 -16.79
CA GLU A 4 -33.72 3.13 -16.80
C GLU A 4 -32.58 3.71 -15.95
N GLU A 5 -32.26 5.00 -16.06
CA GLU A 5 -31.19 5.63 -15.25
C GLU A 5 -31.57 5.72 -13.77
N GLU A 6 -32.85 5.87 -13.45
CA GLU A 6 -33.33 5.81 -12.05
C GLU A 6 -33.13 4.43 -11.45
N LYS A 7 -33.33 3.37 -12.25
CA LYS A 7 -33.07 1.99 -11.83
C LYS A 7 -31.58 1.75 -11.60
N ILE A 8 -30.72 2.22 -12.51
CA ILE A 8 -29.25 2.13 -12.37
C ILE A 8 -28.78 2.92 -11.14
N LEU A 9 -29.32 4.11 -10.91
CA LEU A 9 -28.97 4.92 -9.74
C LEU A 9 -29.34 4.22 -8.43
N LYS A 10 -30.56 3.66 -8.35
CA LYS A 10 -31.00 2.89 -7.17
C LYS A 10 -30.11 1.67 -6.91
N ASP A 11 -29.76 0.95 -7.98
CA ASP A 11 -28.82 -0.18 -7.90
C ASP A 11 -27.46 0.26 -7.32
N ILE A 12 -26.87 1.33 -7.85
CA ILE A 12 -25.58 1.86 -7.37
C ILE A 12 -25.66 2.27 -5.89
N ILE A 13 -26.71 2.99 -5.49
CA ILE A 13 -26.86 3.52 -4.13
C ILE A 13 -27.05 2.40 -3.11
N SER A 14 -27.67 1.29 -3.51
CA SER A 14 -27.97 0.15 -2.63
C SER A 14 -26.84 -0.88 -2.51
N ASN A 15 -25.82 -0.83 -3.36
CA ASN A 15 -24.79 -1.88 -3.46
C ASN A 15 -23.38 -1.34 -3.13
N GLU A 16 -22.53 -2.14 -2.48
CA GLU A 16 -21.14 -1.76 -2.19
C GLU A 16 -20.25 -1.88 -3.44
N ASN A 17 -20.50 -2.86 -4.30
CA ASN A 17 -19.71 -3.16 -5.49
C ASN A 17 -20.47 -2.74 -6.75
N SER A 18 -20.46 -1.45 -7.03
CA SER A 18 -21.27 -0.81 -8.08
C SER A 18 -20.44 -0.29 -9.26
N ASP A 19 -19.19 -0.72 -9.41
CA ASP A 19 -18.21 -0.08 -10.31
C ASP A 19 -18.64 -0.15 -11.78
N ASN A 20 -19.16 -1.30 -12.21
CA ASN A 20 -19.75 -1.48 -13.53
C ASN A 20 -20.98 -0.57 -13.73
N SER A 21 -21.89 -0.52 -12.76
CA SER A 21 -23.10 0.33 -12.82
C SER A 21 -22.75 1.82 -12.85
N ILE A 22 -21.72 2.25 -12.09
CA ILE A 22 -21.18 3.62 -12.13
C ILE A 22 -20.62 3.93 -13.52
N ALA A 23 -19.81 3.04 -14.09
CA ALA A 23 -19.25 3.24 -15.43
C ALA A 23 -20.35 3.39 -16.50
N ILE A 24 -21.39 2.55 -16.42
CA ILE A 24 -22.56 2.64 -17.31
C ILE A 24 -23.26 3.99 -17.15
N LEU A 25 -23.58 4.41 -15.92
CA LEU A 25 -24.25 5.69 -15.66
C LEU A 25 -23.41 6.89 -16.16
N VAL A 26 -22.11 6.88 -15.88
CA VAL A 26 -21.17 7.93 -16.30
C VAL A 26 -21.05 8.00 -17.82
N SER A 27 -21.05 6.86 -18.52
CA SER A 27 -21.01 6.83 -19.99
C SER A 27 -22.27 7.41 -20.65
N LYS A 28 -23.44 7.26 -20.00
CA LYS A 28 -24.72 7.83 -20.45
C LYS A 28 -24.85 9.31 -20.07
N PHE A 29 -24.17 9.77 -19.01
CA PHE A 29 -24.32 11.12 -18.46
C PHE A 29 -24.18 12.27 -19.49
N PRO A 30 -23.19 12.29 -20.41
CA PRO A 30 -23.09 13.34 -21.43
C PRO A 30 -24.28 13.40 -22.39
N LYS A 31 -24.94 12.26 -22.63
CA LYS A 31 -26.06 12.10 -23.57
C LYS A 31 -27.40 12.51 -22.96
N LEU A 32 -27.47 12.65 -21.64
CA LEU A 32 -28.69 13.04 -20.95
C LEU A 32 -29.07 14.50 -21.24
N GLU A 33 -30.38 14.72 -21.36
CA GLU A 33 -30.96 16.06 -21.43
C GLU A 33 -30.54 16.93 -20.24
N ARG A 34 -30.54 18.25 -20.44
CA ARG A 34 -30.08 19.20 -19.42
C ARG A 34 -30.91 19.14 -18.14
N SER A 35 -32.23 18.97 -18.26
CA SER A 35 -33.18 18.77 -17.16
C SER A 35 -32.84 17.50 -16.37
N SER A 36 -32.65 16.38 -17.06
CA SER A 36 -32.29 15.08 -16.47
C SER A 36 -30.94 15.10 -15.74
N ARG A 37 -29.93 15.76 -16.30
CA ARG A 37 -28.63 15.95 -15.61
C ARG A 37 -28.77 16.75 -14.32
N LYS A 38 -29.54 17.85 -14.36
CA LYS A 38 -29.79 18.68 -13.18
C LYS A 38 -30.54 17.88 -12.10
N SER A 39 -31.56 17.14 -12.49
CA SER A 39 -32.33 16.26 -11.59
C SER A 39 -31.43 15.22 -10.94
N LEU A 40 -30.57 14.52 -11.70
CA LEU A 40 -29.64 13.53 -11.16
C LEU A 40 -28.68 14.17 -10.14
N LEU A 41 -28.08 15.32 -10.48
CA LEU A 41 -27.19 16.03 -9.56
C LEU A 41 -27.92 16.44 -8.27
N GLN A 42 -29.17 16.90 -8.35
CA GLN A 42 -29.97 17.25 -7.19
C GLN A 42 -30.26 16.02 -6.30
N THR A 43 -30.59 14.87 -6.89
CA THR A 43 -30.77 13.62 -6.14
C THR A 43 -29.49 13.22 -5.40
N LEU A 44 -28.35 13.21 -6.09
CA LEU A 44 -27.05 12.89 -5.49
C LEU A 44 -26.70 13.82 -4.31
N PHE A 45 -27.08 15.10 -4.40
CA PHE A 45 -26.85 16.07 -3.33
C PHE A 45 -27.78 15.82 -2.15
N SER A 46 -29.06 15.55 -2.43
CA SER A 46 -30.02 15.18 -1.39
C SER A 46 -29.53 13.96 -0.62
N ASP A 47 -29.06 12.93 -1.33
CA ASP A 47 -28.53 11.72 -0.71
C ASP A 47 -27.26 12.00 0.11
N LEU A 48 -26.39 12.90 -0.35
CA LEU A 48 -25.14 13.22 0.35
C LEU A 48 -25.37 13.96 1.67
N PHE A 49 -26.34 14.88 1.71
CA PHE A 49 -26.57 15.78 2.86
C PHE A 49 -27.80 15.42 3.71
N SER A 50 -28.61 14.45 3.30
CA SER A 50 -29.72 13.97 4.12
C SER A 50 -29.22 13.37 5.43
N ASN A 51 -29.95 13.61 6.53
CA ASN A 51 -29.68 12.96 7.81
C ASN A 51 -30.11 11.49 7.80
N ASP A 52 -31.11 11.15 6.98
CA ASP A 52 -31.70 9.81 6.90
C ASP A 52 -30.93 8.87 5.97
N SER A 53 -29.99 9.40 5.17
CA SER A 53 -29.20 8.58 4.26
C SER A 53 -28.04 7.88 4.97
N SER A 54 -27.87 6.59 4.67
CA SER A 54 -26.78 5.79 5.21
C SER A 54 -25.42 6.27 4.67
N TYR A 55 -24.33 5.95 5.38
CA TYR A 55 -22.99 6.31 4.89
C TYR A 55 -22.65 5.63 3.56
N LEU A 56 -23.25 4.47 3.28
CA LEU A 56 -23.12 3.81 1.97
C LEU A 56 -23.73 4.69 0.86
N MET A 57 -24.95 5.19 1.04
CA MET A 57 -25.59 6.07 0.06
C MET A 57 -24.76 7.33 -0.17
N LYS A 58 -24.32 7.99 0.91
CA LYS A 58 -23.44 9.18 0.85
C LYS A 58 -22.15 8.88 0.10
N TYR A 59 -21.53 7.73 0.38
CA TYR A 59 -20.30 7.28 -0.26
C TYR A 59 -20.50 7.04 -1.76
N GLN A 60 -21.56 6.35 -2.17
CA GLN A 60 -21.84 6.11 -3.58
C GLN A 60 -22.17 7.41 -4.32
N SER A 61 -22.90 8.33 -3.70
CA SER A 61 -23.22 9.63 -4.31
C SER A 61 -21.97 10.43 -4.63
N ILE A 62 -21.01 10.54 -3.69
CA ILE A 62 -19.77 11.27 -3.96
C ILE A 62 -18.86 10.53 -4.96
N ARG A 63 -18.90 9.19 -5.02
CA ARG A 63 -18.21 8.43 -6.09
C ARG A 63 -18.73 8.79 -7.46
N ILE A 64 -20.05 8.79 -7.66
CA ILE A 64 -20.66 9.18 -8.94
C ILE A 64 -20.24 10.61 -9.29
N LEU A 65 -20.31 11.55 -8.33
CA LEU A 65 -19.89 12.94 -8.53
C LEU A 65 -18.41 13.04 -8.94
N LYS A 66 -17.52 12.24 -8.33
CA LYS A 66 -16.10 12.16 -8.70
C LYS A 66 -15.91 11.80 -10.18
N HIS A 67 -16.61 10.77 -10.67
CA HIS A 67 -16.51 10.34 -12.06
C HIS A 67 -17.16 11.35 -13.02
N VAL A 68 -18.33 11.89 -12.66
CA VAL A 68 -19.02 12.91 -13.45
C VAL A 68 -18.16 14.19 -13.59
N MET A 69 -17.46 14.60 -12.53
CA MET A 69 -16.50 15.71 -12.58
C MET A 69 -15.31 15.42 -13.49
N GLY A 70 -14.92 14.16 -13.64
CA GLY A 70 -13.89 13.72 -14.58
C GLY A 70 -14.24 13.98 -16.06
N LEU A 71 -15.52 14.07 -16.39
CA LEU A 71 -16.00 14.41 -17.75
C LEU A 71 -15.76 15.87 -18.15
N LYS A 72 -15.33 16.73 -17.21
CA LYS A 72 -15.00 18.15 -17.41
C LYS A 72 -16.12 18.98 -18.08
N ILE A 73 -17.38 18.63 -17.87
CA ILE A 73 -18.53 19.36 -18.42
C ILE A 73 -18.72 20.67 -17.65
N SER A 74 -18.46 21.82 -18.30
CA SER A 74 -18.46 23.16 -17.68
C SER A 74 -19.72 23.48 -16.87
N LYS A 75 -20.93 23.20 -17.40
CA LYS A 75 -22.19 23.45 -16.68
C LYS A 75 -22.33 22.61 -15.41
N THR A 76 -21.80 21.38 -15.41
CA THR A 76 -21.81 20.48 -14.25
C THR A 76 -20.83 20.95 -13.19
N ILE A 77 -19.61 21.34 -13.59
CA ILE A 77 -18.60 21.90 -12.69
C ILE A 77 -19.14 23.14 -12.00
N LYS A 78 -19.73 24.08 -12.76
CA LYS A 78 -20.35 25.29 -12.22
C LYS A 78 -21.45 24.98 -11.21
N PHE A 79 -22.34 24.04 -11.54
CA PHE A 79 -23.41 23.62 -10.63
C PHE A 79 -22.84 23.07 -9.30
N ILE A 80 -21.80 22.24 -9.37
CA ILE A 80 -21.16 21.65 -8.19
C ILE A 80 -20.43 22.72 -7.36
N ASP A 81 -19.70 23.64 -8.00
CA ASP A 81 -19.02 24.75 -7.32
C ASP A 81 -20.00 25.63 -6.54
N GLU A 82 -21.15 25.95 -7.14
CA GLU A 82 -22.13 26.87 -6.55
C GLU A 82 -23.01 26.21 -5.48
N ASN A 83 -23.30 24.91 -5.60
CA ASN A 83 -24.31 24.24 -4.77
C ASN A 83 -23.75 23.17 -3.82
N LEU A 84 -22.72 22.41 -4.22
CA LEU A 84 -22.15 21.32 -3.42
C LEU A 84 -21.10 21.86 -2.46
N MET A 85 -20.13 22.58 -3.04
CA MET A 85 -18.92 22.95 -2.34
C MET A 85 -19.21 23.77 -1.08
N PRO A 86 -20.07 24.80 -1.09
CA PRO A 86 -20.39 25.56 0.13
C PRO A 86 -20.95 24.71 1.28
N LYS A 87 -21.57 23.56 0.98
CA LYS A 87 -22.13 22.64 1.98
C LYS A 87 -21.16 21.54 2.39
N ILE A 88 -20.13 21.25 1.60
CA ILE A 88 -19.20 20.15 1.90
C ILE A 88 -18.41 20.41 3.18
N THR A 89 -18.22 21.67 3.54
CA THR A 89 -17.58 22.08 4.79
C THR A 89 -18.34 21.58 6.00
N SER A 90 -19.67 21.52 5.98
CA SER A 90 -20.46 20.99 7.11
C SER A 90 -20.31 19.47 7.30
N LEU A 91 -19.79 18.74 6.30
CA LEU A 91 -19.47 17.32 6.44
C LEU A 91 -18.08 17.08 7.06
N ILE A 92 -17.20 18.09 7.00
CA ILE A 92 -15.80 17.99 7.43
C ILE A 92 -15.61 18.71 8.76
N PHE A 93 -16.05 19.95 8.83
CA PHE A 93 -15.95 20.84 9.99
C PHE A 93 -17.27 20.78 10.77
N SER A 94 -17.25 20.10 11.92
CA SER A 94 -18.29 20.27 12.94
C SER A 94 -18.03 21.55 13.72
N LYS A 95 -19.09 22.20 14.20
CA LYS A 95 -19.01 23.52 14.86
C LYS A 95 -18.19 23.54 16.16
N ASP A 96 -17.95 22.39 16.78
CA ASP A 96 -17.45 22.30 18.16
C ASP A 96 -16.12 21.51 18.32
N ASP A 97 -15.49 21.02 17.25
CA ASP A 97 -14.26 20.22 17.35
C ASP A 97 -13.06 20.95 16.72
N GLU A 98 -11.93 21.02 17.44
CA GLU A 98 -10.63 21.33 16.84
C GLU A 98 -10.17 20.15 15.97
N ILE A 99 -10.40 20.25 14.67
CA ILE A 99 -10.04 19.20 13.71
C ILE A 99 -8.67 19.51 13.11
N GLU A 100 -7.61 18.98 13.73
CA GLU A 100 -6.23 19.05 13.23
C GLU A 100 -5.65 17.65 12.91
N GLY A 101 -4.74 17.57 11.95
CA GLY A 101 -3.97 16.37 11.62
C GLY A 101 -4.85 15.18 11.24
N PHE A 102 -4.77 14.10 12.02
CA PHE A 102 -5.51 12.85 11.83
C PHE A 102 -6.79 12.75 12.68
N SER A 103 -7.16 13.78 13.43
CA SER A 103 -8.37 13.79 14.28
C SER A 103 -9.65 13.45 13.48
N LEU A 104 -9.78 14.01 12.28
CA LEU A 104 -10.89 13.72 11.37
C LEU A 104 -10.94 12.24 10.98
N TRP A 105 -9.78 11.62 10.76
CA TRP A 105 -9.68 10.21 10.39
C TRP A 105 -10.19 9.34 11.53
N LEU A 106 -9.76 9.65 12.76
CA LEU A 106 -10.19 8.97 13.97
C LEU A 106 -11.69 9.13 14.21
N LYS A 107 -12.23 10.33 14.07
CA LYS A 107 -13.67 10.61 14.21
C LYS A 107 -14.52 9.71 13.32
N PHE A 108 -14.20 9.65 12.03
CA PHE A 108 -14.92 8.79 11.08
C PHE A 108 -14.62 7.30 11.27
N ARG A 109 -13.46 6.94 11.83
CA ARG A 109 -13.09 5.55 12.10
C ARG A 109 -13.70 5.00 13.39
N LYS A 110 -14.02 5.85 14.37
CA LYS A 110 -14.78 5.51 15.58
C LYS A 110 -16.22 5.11 15.26
N ASN A 111 -16.77 5.55 14.12
CA ASN A 111 -18.11 5.18 13.69
C ASN A 111 -18.22 3.66 13.45
N LYS A 112 -19.34 3.05 13.85
CA LYS A 112 -19.62 1.62 13.64
C LYS A 112 -19.78 1.28 12.16
N ASP A 113 -20.23 2.21 11.33
CA ASP A 113 -20.36 2.01 9.89
C ASP A 113 -19.00 2.11 9.19
N LYS A 114 -18.56 1.00 8.60
CA LYS A 114 -17.31 0.92 7.82
C LYS A 114 -17.27 1.92 6.65
N ASN A 115 -18.43 2.33 6.12
CA ASN A 115 -18.54 3.24 4.99
C ASN A 115 -18.36 4.71 5.38
N ALA A 116 -18.48 5.05 6.68
CA ALA A 116 -18.21 6.42 7.16
C ALA A 116 -16.76 6.84 6.88
N PHE A 117 -15.81 5.97 7.22
CA PHE A 117 -14.39 6.23 6.95
C PHE A 117 -14.08 6.30 5.44
N LYS A 118 -14.70 5.42 4.64
CA LYS A 118 -14.59 5.45 3.17
C LYS A 118 -15.11 6.76 2.57
N LEU A 119 -16.24 7.25 3.07
CA LEU A 119 -16.84 8.53 2.69
C LEU A 119 -15.88 9.70 2.96
N MET A 120 -15.31 9.79 4.16
CA MET A 120 -14.35 10.84 4.50
C MET A 120 -13.14 10.82 3.57
N VAL A 121 -12.58 9.63 3.31
CA VAL A 121 -11.41 9.51 2.43
C VAL A 121 -11.71 10.03 1.04
N ILE A 122 -12.82 9.61 0.43
CA ILE A 122 -13.13 10.03 -0.94
C ILE A 122 -13.50 11.52 -1.01
N ILE A 123 -14.15 12.09 0.01
CA ILE A 123 -14.44 13.53 0.07
C ILE A 123 -13.14 14.33 0.05
N LEU A 124 -12.18 14.03 0.94
CA LEU A 124 -10.91 14.76 1.02
C LEU A 124 -10.10 14.64 -0.28
N GLN A 125 -10.08 13.45 -0.89
CA GLN A 125 -9.44 13.25 -2.19
C GLN A 125 -10.13 14.07 -3.30
N CYS A 126 -11.47 14.15 -3.30
CA CYS A 126 -12.21 14.95 -4.26
C CYS A 126 -11.92 16.44 -4.08
N ILE A 127 -11.87 16.94 -2.85
CA ILE A 127 -11.56 18.35 -2.58
C ILE A 127 -10.14 18.68 -3.03
N GLU A 128 -9.15 17.83 -2.76
CA GLU A 128 -7.79 18.04 -3.25
C GLU A 128 -7.74 18.09 -4.78
N ASN A 129 -8.39 17.14 -5.44
CA ASN A 129 -8.36 17.03 -6.89
C ASN A 129 -9.12 18.19 -7.56
N TRP A 130 -10.33 18.48 -7.10
CA TRP A 130 -11.16 19.55 -7.66
C TRP A 130 -10.59 20.94 -7.36
N GLY A 131 -10.06 21.18 -6.15
CA GLY A 131 -9.44 22.46 -5.80
C GLY A 131 -8.20 22.79 -6.64
N LYS A 132 -7.44 21.76 -7.06
CA LYS A 132 -6.30 21.92 -7.99
C LYS A 132 -6.73 22.11 -9.44
N ASN A 133 -7.73 21.36 -9.90
CA ASN A 133 -8.13 21.38 -11.31
C ASN A 133 -9.05 22.55 -11.65
N PHE A 134 -9.78 23.07 -10.67
CA PHE A 134 -10.80 24.11 -10.86
C PHE A 134 -10.51 25.30 -9.95
N THR A 135 -9.27 25.79 -9.90
CA THR A 135 -8.88 26.87 -8.98
C THR A 135 -9.57 28.20 -9.30
N TYR A 136 -9.67 28.54 -10.58
CA TYR A 136 -10.26 29.79 -11.06
C TYR A 136 -11.50 29.51 -11.91
N ASN A 137 -12.51 30.37 -11.77
CA ASN A 137 -13.67 30.35 -12.66
C ASN A 137 -13.35 31.11 -13.97
N SER A 138 -14.30 31.13 -14.91
CA SER A 138 -14.15 31.83 -16.20
C SER A 138 -13.96 33.35 -16.09
N LYS A 139 -14.15 33.93 -14.90
CA LYS A 139 -13.92 35.35 -14.59
C LYS A 139 -12.59 35.59 -13.86
N GLY A 140 -11.75 34.57 -13.69
CA GLY A 140 -10.49 34.66 -12.97
C GLY A 140 -10.61 34.70 -11.43
N ALA A 141 -11.82 34.56 -10.87
CA ALA A 141 -12.01 34.55 -9.42
C ALA A 141 -11.85 33.14 -8.84
N ASN A 142 -11.38 33.06 -7.58
CA ASN A 142 -11.27 31.80 -6.84
C ASN A 142 -12.62 31.11 -6.70
N THR A 143 -12.68 29.85 -7.11
CA THR A 143 -13.84 28.97 -6.93
C THR A 143 -14.03 28.56 -5.47
N ASN A 144 -15.20 28.03 -5.13
CA ASN A 144 -15.41 27.44 -3.81
C ASN A 144 -14.55 26.17 -3.63
N PHE A 145 -14.25 25.44 -4.71
CA PHE A 145 -13.26 24.35 -4.67
C PHE A 145 -11.90 24.81 -4.11
N SER A 146 -11.36 25.91 -4.64
CA SER A 146 -10.08 26.49 -4.20
C SER A 146 -10.15 26.96 -2.74
N LYS A 147 -11.22 27.67 -2.37
CA LYS A 147 -11.41 28.20 -1.00
C LYS A 147 -11.38 27.08 0.04
N ILE A 148 -12.13 26.00 -0.18
CA ILE A 148 -12.24 24.88 0.75
C ILE A 148 -10.94 24.08 0.82
N LEU A 149 -10.25 23.90 -0.31
CA LEU A 149 -8.92 23.27 -0.29
C LEU A 149 -7.93 24.09 0.55
N ASN A 150 -7.98 25.41 0.47
CA ASN A 150 -7.13 26.27 1.27
C ASN A 150 -7.51 26.25 2.76
N GLU A 151 -8.80 26.13 3.07
CA GLU A 151 -9.30 25.95 4.44
C GLU A 151 -8.78 24.64 5.06
N ILE A 152 -8.92 23.50 4.36
CA ILE A 152 -8.38 22.20 4.80
C ILE A 152 -6.88 22.28 5.07
N LYS A 153 -6.11 22.97 4.20
CA LYS A 153 -4.67 23.17 4.40
C LYS A 153 -4.37 24.05 5.60
N ARG A 154 -5.15 25.12 5.84
CA ARG A 154 -4.98 26.02 6.99
C ARG A 154 -5.28 25.32 8.31
N SER A 155 -6.29 24.45 8.34
CA SER A 155 -6.63 23.61 9.49
C SER A 155 -5.69 22.40 9.68
N ASN A 156 -4.64 22.28 8.86
CA ASN A 156 -3.66 21.19 8.94
C ASN A 156 -4.30 19.79 8.93
N ILE A 157 -5.41 19.61 8.19
CA ILE A 157 -6.09 18.31 8.07
C ILE A 157 -5.30 17.44 7.09
N GLU A 158 -4.98 16.22 7.52
CA GLU A 158 -4.24 15.29 6.67
C GLU A 158 -5.13 14.71 5.57
N ILE A 159 -4.70 14.85 4.32
CA ILE A 159 -5.40 14.33 3.14
C ILE A 159 -4.88 12.92 2.84
N PRO A 160 -5.75 11.91 2.72
CA PRO A 160 -5.34 10.54 2.43
C PRO A 160 -4.57 10.42 1.10
N PRO A 161 -3.61 9.48 1.01
CA PRO A 161 -2.99 9.10 -0.25
C PRO A 161 -4.01 8.74 -1.32
N ILE A 162 -3.72 9.02 -2.59
CA ILE A 162 -4.65 8.76 -3.71
C ILE A 162 -5.02 7.26 -3.80
N PHE A 163 -4.08 6.38 -3.45
CA PHE A 163 -4.26 4.93 -3.52
C PHE A 163 -5.05 4.32 -2.35
N PHE A 164 -5.42 5.10 -1.33
CA PHE A 164 -6.04 4.58 -0.10
C PHE A 164 -7.31 3.73 -0.33
N MET A 165 -8.11 4.10 -1.34
CA MET A 165 -9.42 3.49 -1.62
C MET A 165 -9.43 2.59 -2.86
N LYS A 166 -8.26 2.31 -3.47
CA LYS A 166 -8.20 1.55 -4.71
C LYS A 166 -8.02 0.06 -4.43
N ALA A 167 -9.04 -0.74 -4.73
CA ALA A 167 -8.80 -2.07 -5.27
C ALA A 167 -8.40 -1.87 -6.74
N PHE A 168 -7.10 -1.89 -7.04
CA PHE A 168 -6.49 -2.19 -8.35
C PHE A 168 -7.06 -1.64 -9.68
N GLU A 169 -8.01 -0.71 -9.71
CA GLU A 169 -8.43 -0.08 -10.95
C GLU A 169 -7.44 1.03 -11.28
N LYS A 170 -6.54 0.68 -12.21
CA LYS A 170 -5.74 1.54 -13.09
C LYS A 170 -5.58 2.94 -12.50
N ALA A 171 -4.65 3.09 -11.57
CA ALA A 171 -4.11 4.40 -11.31
C ALA A 171 -3.39 4.83 -12.59
N GLU A 172 -4.08 5.60 -13.43
CA GLU A 172 -3.51 6.25 -14.61
C GLU A 172 -2.24 7.05 -14.24
N ASN A 173 -2.09 7.39 -12.96
CA ASN A 173 -0.87 7.95 -12.39
C ASN A 173 -0.41 7.05 -11.23
N GLY A 174 0.80 6.49 -11.32
CA GLY A 174 1.41 5.67 -10.28
C GLY A 174 1.50 6.37 -8.90
N VAL A 175 1.91 5.62 -7.87
CA VAL A 175 2.18 6.18 -6.55
C VAL A 175 3.17 7.34 -6.69
N VAL A 176 2.88 8.50 -6.09
CA VAL A 176 3.76 9.68 -6.19
C VAL A 176 4.56 9.83 -4.90
N LYS A 177 5.79 10.38 -4.96
CA LYS A 177 6.62 10.69 -3.76
C LYS A 177 5.83 11.44 -2.66
N ARG A 178 4.86 12.29 -3.06
CA ARG A 178 3.95 13.01 -2.14
C ARG A 178 3.01 12.09 -1.35
N ASP A 179 2.50 11.01 -1.96
CA ASP A 179 1.63 10.06 -1.28
C ASP A 179 2.40 9.24 -0.26
N LEU A 180 3.64 8.84 -0.56
CA LEU A 180 4.51 8.16 0.40
C LEU A 180 4.88 9.06 1.59
N LYS A 181 5.11 10.36 1.37
CA LYS A 181 5.29 11.32 2.46
C LYS A 181 4.08 11.40 3.40
N ARG A 182 2.86 11.28 2.88
CA ARG A 182 1.62 11.23 3.70
C ARG A 182 1.58 9.97 4.56
N VAL A 183 1.96 8.83 3.99
CA VAL A 183 2.08 7.58 4.75
C VAL A 183 3.14 7.71 5.85
N GLN A 184 4.27 8.35 5.57
CA GLN A 184 5.29 8.58 6.60
C GLN A 184 4.76 9.46 7.74
N ARG A 185 4.06 10.56 7.45
CA ARG A 185 3.41 11.37 8.51
C ARG A 185 2.39 10.58 9.32
N PHE A 186 1.67 9.67 8.68
CA PHE A 186 0.78 8.74 9.37
C PHE A 186 1.56 7.79 10.30
N ILE A 187 2.69 7.23 9.84
CA ILE A 187 3.56 6.36 10.65
C ILE A 187 4.08 7.13 11.88
N ASP A 188 4.54 8.36 11.68
CA ASP A 188 5.07 9.21 12.76
C ASP A 188 3.97 9.53 13.80
N ALA A 189 2.77 9.87 13.34
CA ALA A 189 1.61 10.08 14.22
C ALA A 189 1.19 8.79 14.95
N PHE A 190 1.27 7.64 14.27
CA PHE A 190 0.97 6.34 14.87
C PHE A 190 1.96 6.01 16.00
N GLU A 191 3.25 6.20 15.75
CA GLU A 191 4.30 5.99 16.74
C GLU A 191 4.13 6.93 17.94
N LYS A 192 3.79 8.20 17.69
CA LYS A 192 3.50 9.18 18.75
C LYS A 192 2.35 8.74 19.65
N LEU A 193 1.25 8.22 19.09
CA LEU A 193 0.12 7.72 19.89
C LEU A 193 0.50 6.54 20.78
N ILE A 194 1.38 5.65 20.29
CA ILE A 194 1.89 4.52 21.09
C ILE A 194 2.76 5.04 22.24
N ILE A 195 3.65 6.00 21.97
CA ILE A 195 4.51 6.62 22.97
C ILE A 195 3.69 7.34 24.05
N GLN A 196 2.61 8.02 23.65
CA GLN A 196 1.72 8.75 24.55
C GLN A 196 0.77 7.84 25.35
N GLY A 197 0.79 6.53 25.14
CA GLY A 197 -0.08 5.61 25.86
C GLY A 197 -1.55 5.66 25.40
N ASN A 198 -1.87 6.29 24.27
CA ASN A 198 -3.25 6.41 23.79
C ASN A 198 -3.72 5.13 23.06
N LYS A 199 -4.15 4.14 23.85
CA LYS A 199 -4.55 2.81 23.36
C LYS A 199 -5.68 2.86 22.34
N GLU A 200 -6.72 3.65 22.60
CA GLU A 200 -7.92 3.67 21.75
C GLU A 200 -7.59 4.16 20.33
N GLU A 201 -6.86 5.26 20.23
CA GLU A 201 -6.49 5.84 18.94
C GLU A 201 -5.42 5.01 18.21
N ALA A 202 -4.46 4.45 18.95
CA ALA A 202 -3.47 3.53 18.38
C ALA A 202 -4.13 2.27 17.76
N LEU A 203 -5.19 1.74 18.37
CA LEU A 203 -5.94 0.61 17.80
C LEU A 203 -6.72 0.99 16.54
N LEU A 204 -7.23 2.22 16.46
CA LEU A 204 -7.86 2.73 15.24
C LEU A 204 -6.83 2.90 14.11
N PHE A 205 -5.67 3.46 14.42
CA PHE A 205 -4.54 3.58 13.49
C PHE A 205 -4.04 2.22 13.01
N LYS A 206 -3.98 1.20 13.87
CA LYS A 206 -3.61 -0.17 13.46
C LYS A 206 -4.47 -0.68 12.30
N LYS A 207 -5.78 -0.40 12.31
CA LYS A 207 -6.67 -0.83 11.23
C LYS A 207 -6.35 -0.13 9.90
N ILE A 208 -5.91 1.13 9.96
CA ILE A 208 -5.49 1.93 8.79
C ILE A 208 -4.12 1.44 8.30
N ALA A 209 -3.20 1.17 9.22
CA ALA A 209 -1.87 0.65 8.95
C ALA A 209 -1.93 -0.68 8.17
N ASN A 210 -2.86 -1.58 8.49
CA ASN A 210 -3.05 -2.83 7.75
C ASN A 210 -3.37 -2.58 6.27
N SER A 211 -4.21 -1.61 5.96
CA SER A 211 -4.54 -1.26 4.56
C SER A 211 -3.32 -0.71 3.82
N TYR A 212 -2.48 0.09 4.47
CA TYR A 212 -1.22 0.57 3.88
C TYR A 212 -0.22 -0.55 3.66
N GLU A 213 -0.08 -1.47 4.60
CA GLU A 213 0.86 -2.59 4.50
C GLU A 213 0.54 -3.49 3.31
N THR A 214 -0.73 -3.86 3.11
CA THR A 214 -1.16 -4.65 1.95
C THR A 214 -0.78 -3.96 0.64
N PHE A 215 -1.12 -2.69 0.50
CA PHE A 215 -0.83 -1.92 -0.72
C PHE A 215 0.68 -1.74 -0.97
N LEU A 216 1.45 -1.41 0.07
CA LEU A 216 2.90 -1.21 -0.06
C LEU A 216 3.59 -2.53 -0.44
N LYS A 217 3.16 -3.67 0.14
CA LYS A 217 3.66 -5.00 -0.23
C LYS A 217 3.45 -5.30 -1.72
N GLU A 218 2.24 -5.09 -2.22
CA GLU A 218 1.90 -5.29 -3.65
C GLU A 218 2.59 -4.28 -4.58
N SER A 219 3.06 -3.16 -4.05
CA SER A 219 3.74 -2.11 -4.81
C SER A 219 5.24 -2.37 -4.96
N ILE A 220 5.89 -2.99 -3.96
CA ILE A 220 7.33 -3.31 -4.02
C ILE A 220 7.67 -4.13 -5.26
N GLU A 221 6.80 -5.05 -5.66
CA GLU A 221 7.00 -5.93 -6.81
C GLU A 221 6.87 -5.24 -8.19
N LYS A 222 6.51 -3.95 -8.23
CA LYS A 222 6.05 -3.27 -9.47
C LYS A 222 6.83 -2.03 -9.91
N TYR A 223 7.64 -1.43 -9.04
CA TYR A 223 8.30 -0.14 -9.33
C TYR A 223 9.82 -0.32 -9.45
N ASP A 224 10.45 0.51 -10.28
CA ASP A 224 11.91 0.52 -10.51
C ASP A 224 12.73 0.89 -9.26
N ASP A 225 14.03 0.53 -9.26
CA ASP A 225 14.98 0.54 -8.14
C ASP A 225 14.95 1.79 -7.21
N GLU A 226 14.93 3.03 -7.73
CA GLU A 226 14.94 4.24 -6.87
C GLU A 226 13.61 4.40 -6.12
N PHE A 227 12.49 4.13 -6.79
CA PHE A 227 11.16 4.29 -6.20
C PHE A 227 10.84 3.11 -5.28
N GLU A 228 11.31 1.91 -5.63
CA GLU A 228 11.30 0.72 -4.79
C GLU A 228 11.98 0.99 -3.43
N SER A 229 13.14 1.65 -3.42
CA SER A 229 13.85 1.99 -2.17
C SER A 229 13.00 2.85 -1.22
N ILE A 230 12.28 3.84 -1.75
CA ILE A 230 11.42 4.72 -0.93
C ILE A 230 10.18 3.95 -0.41
N ILE A 231 9.57 3.11 -1.26
CA ILE A 231 8.45 2.26 -0.86
C ILE A 231 8.90 1.29 0.23
N MET A 232 10.02 0.60 0.03
CA MET A 232 10.62 -0.33 0.98
C MET A 232 10.90 0.34 2.33
N LYS A 233 11.53 1.52 2.33
CA LYS A 233 11.76 2.28 3.55
C LYS A 233 10.45 2.60 4.29
N THR A 234 9.43 3.05 3.55
CA THR A 234 8.11 3.37 4.12
C THR A 234 7.44 2.11 4.69
N PHE A 235 7.54 0.98 3.98
CA PHE A 235 7.02 -0.31 4.40
C PHE A 235 7.71 -0.83 5.67
N PHE A 236 9.04 -0.77 5.74
CA PHE A 236 9.81 -1.15 6.93
C PHE A 236 9.46 -0.29 8.15
N ASN A 237 9.34 1.03 7.96
CA ASN A 237 8.92 1.94 9.02
C ASN A 237 7.53 1.59 9.55
N LEU A 238 6.57 1.32 8.67
CA LEU A 238 5.23 0.91 9.05
C LEU A 238 5.23 -0.40 9.86
N ARG A 239 6.01 -1.40 9.41
CA ARG A 239 6.13 -2.69 10.08
C ARG A 239 6.77 -2.55 11.46
N LYS A 240 7.80 -1.70 11.58
CA LYS A 240 8.44 -1.38 12.86
C LYS A 240 7.44 -0.78 13.85
N THR A 241 6.63 0.20 13.42
CA THR A 241 5.61 0.81 14.29
C THR A 241 4.51 -0.18 14.68
N LYS A 242 4.10 -1.08 13.77
CA LYS A 242 3.17 -2.18 14.11
C LYS A 242 3.76 -3.13 15.15
N ASN A 243 5.04 -3.46 15.06
CA ASN A 243 5.72 -4.30 16.04
C ASN A 243 5.86 -3.61 17.40
N LEU A 244 6.10 -2.29 17.41
CA LEU A 244 6.07 -1.48 18.62
C LEU A 244 4.70 -1.60 19.32
N LEU A 245 3.59 -1.51 18.56
CA LEU A 245 2.26 -1.71 19.12
C LEU A 245 2.04 -3.15 19.63
N LEU A 246 2.60 -4.16 18.96
CA LEU A 246 2.51 -5.56 19.40
C LEU A 246 3.28 -5.78 20.72
N ALA A 247 4.49 -5.24 20.83
CA ALA A 247 5.26 -5.25 22.06
C ALA A 247 4.49 -4.56 23.20
N TRP A 248 3.95 -3.38 22.94
CA TRP A 248 3.14 -2.65 23.92
C TRP A 248 1.87 -3.42 24.32
N LYS A 249 1.21 -4.10 23.38
CA LYS A 249 0.09 -5.01 23.64
C LYS A 249 0.49 -6.19 24.53
N ASN A 250 1.66 -6.79 24.31
CA ASN A 250 2.17 -7.90 25.12
C ASN A 250 2.45 -7.46 26.57
N LEU A 251 2.81 -6.20 26.77
CA LEU A 251 2.92 -5.54 28.07
C LEU A 251 1.57 -5.04 28.61
N LYS A 252 0.45 -5.53 28.07
CA LYS A 252 -0.92 -5.16 28.46
C LYS A 252 -1.21 -3.65 28.40
N TYR A 253 -0.52 -2.93 27.52
CA TYR A 253 -0.60 -1.47 27.38
C TYR A 253 -0.14 -0.69 28.62
N ALA A 254 0.75 -1.26 29.44
CA ALA A 254 1.37 -0.54 30.56
C ALA A 254 2.16 0.69 30.07
N GLU A 255 2.31 1.68 30.94
CA GLU A 255 3.25 2.79 30.73
C GLU A 255 4.67 2.25 30.82
N VAL A 256 5.39 2.29 29.70
CA VAL A 256 6.73 1.73 29.55
C VAL A 256 7.53 2.72 28.72
N SER A 257 8.80 2.94 29.06
CA SER A 257 9.61 3.90 28.33
C SER A 257 9.79 3.47 26.87
N TYR A 258 9.88 4.44 25.95
CA TYR A 258 10.07 4.15 24.53
C TYR A 258 11.31 3.27 24.26
N ASN A 259 12.37 3.44 25.04
CA ASN A 259 13.60 2.67 24.91
C ASN A 259 13.40 1.19 25.25
N GLU A 260 12.61 0.89 26.27
CA GLU A 260 12.22 -0.48 26.63
C GLU A 260 11.33 -1.08 25.54
N LEU A 261 10.31 -0.35 25.06
CA LEU A 261 9.43 -0.82 23.97
C LEU A 261 10.20 -1.14 22.67
N LYS A 262 11.24 -0.37 22.35
CA LYS A 262 12.09 -0.57 21.17
C LYS A 262 12.92 -1.86 21.26
N GLN A 263 13.30 -2.30 22.47
CA GLN A 263 14.01 -3.57 22.66
C GLN A 263 13.11 -4.76 22.34
N TYR A 264 11.82 -4.69 22.71
CA TYR A 264 10.81 -5.73 22.45
C TYR A 264 10.27 -5.73 21.01
N GLY A 265 10.32 -4.59 20.30
CA GLY A 265 9.79 -4.43 18.93
C GLY A 265 10.74 -4.87 17.80
N LYS A 266 11.89 -5.47 18.10
CA LYS A 266 12.85 -5.96 17.09
C LYS A 266 12.21 -7.10 16.28
N ILE A 267 12.35 -7.04 14.95
CA ILE A 267 11.91 -8.11 14.03
C ILE A 267 12.88 -9.30 14.20
N CYS A 268 12.41 -10.40 14.79
CA CYS A 268 13.05 -11.71 14.63
C CYS A 268 12.56 -12.38 13.33
N ASN A 269 13.48 -13.11 12.68
CA ASN A 269 13.24 -13.83 11.42
C ASN A 269 12.15 -14.92 11.60
N PRO A 270 11.15 -15.08 10.71
CA PRO A 270 9.92 -15.83 10.98
C PRO A 270 9.93 -17.29 10.51
N LEU A 271 10.94 -18.08 10.86
CA LEU A 271 10.95 -19.53 10.57
C LEU A 271 11.25 -20.32 11.86
N PRO A 272 10.24 -20.79 12.61
CA PRO A 272 10.45 -21.75 13.69
C PRO A 272 10.56 -23.16 13.08
N LYS A 273 11.49 -23.97 13.56
CA LYS A 273 11.39 -25.43 13.42
C LYS A 273 11.25 -26.03 14.81
N GLU A 274 10.24 -26.88 14.91
CA GLU A 274 9.74 -27.57 16.09
C GLU A 274 10.86 -28.33 16.82
N GLU A 275 10.86 -28.25 18.14
CA GLU A 275 11.64 -29.15 19.00
C GLU A 275 11.00 -30.54 19.00
N PRO A 276 11.76 -31.62 18.76
CA PRO A 276 11.29 -32.95 19.09
C PRO A 276 11.45 -33.18 20.59
N TYR A 277 10.33 -33.52 21.22
CA TYR A 277 10.27 -34.26 22.48
C TYR A 277 11.25 -35.43 22.45
N ASN A 278 12.15 -35.51 23.43
CA ASN A 278 12.94 -36.72 23.65
C ASN A 278 12.56 -37.32 25.00
N GLU A 279 11.76 -38.39 24.92
CA GLU A 279 11.57 -39.37 25.98
C GLU A 279 12.92 -40.03 26.28
N ASN A 280 13.49 -39.80 27.46
CA ASN A 280 14.42 -40.74 28.12
C ASN A 280 14.69 -40.30 29.55
N TYR A 281 13.65 -40.39 30.39
CA TYR A 281 13.78 -40.41 31.84
C TYR A 281 13.22 -41.73 32.36
N ARG A 282 13.99 -42.83 32.25
CA ARG A 282 13.62 -44.05 33.00
C ARG A 282 14.72 -45.04 33.35
N GLU A 283 16.00 -44.69 33.25
CA GLU A 283 17.06 -45.60 33.69
C GLU A 283 18.18 -44.80 34.36
N MET A 284 18.02 -44.54 35.66
CA MET A 284 19.12 -44.37 36.63
C MET A 284 18.54 -44.01 38.01
N ILE A 285 17.57 -44.81 38.47
CA ILE A 285 17.31 -44.98 39.90
C ILE A 285 17.69 -46.42 40.17
N ASN A 286 18.94 -46.64 40.57
CA ASN A 286 19.38 -47.73 41.43
C ASN A 286 20.89 -47.61 41.61
N GLN A 287 21.33 -47.84 42.84
CA GLN A 287 22.72 -47.90 43.33
C GLN A 287 23.27 -46.54 43.79
N ILE A 288 23.07 -46.25 45.07
CA ILE A 288 24.11 -46.40 46.09
C ILE A 288 23.41 -46.62 47.44
N ASP A 289 23.59 -47.83 47.95
CA ASP A 289 23.21 -48.29 49.30
C ASP A 289 24.37 -47.92 50.25
N VAL A 290 24.05 -47.41 51.43
CA VAL A 290 25.05 -46.94 52.42
C VAL A 290 24.90 -47.81 53.66
N SER A 291 25.90 -48.63 53.97
CA SER A 291 26.07 -49.26 55.28
C SER A 291 27.37 -48.78 55.92
N PHE A 292 27.22 -48.29 57.16
CA PHE A 292 28.23 -47.71 58.02
C PHE A 292 28.56 -48.74 59.10
N ASP A 293 29.83 -49.07 59.33
CA ASP A 293 30.27 -49.79 60.54
C ASP A 293 31.64 -49.28 60.97
N LEU A 294 31.74 -48.92 62.25
CA LEU A 294 32.94 -48.41 62.92
C LEU A 294 33.08 -49.23 64.21
N ASP A 295 34.02 -50.18 64.21
CA ASP A 295 34.27 -51.09 65.34
C ASP A 295 35.15 -50.39 66.38
N VAL A 296 34.56 -50.07 67.53
CA VAL A 296 35.21 -49.43 68.68
C VAL A 296 35.41 -50.50 69.74
N SER A 297 36.44 -51.33 69.58
CA SER A 297 36.71 -52.40 70.55
C SER A 297 38.20 -52.63 70.89
N GLU A 298 39.15 -51.80 70.44
CA GLU A 298 40.58 -52.07 70.64
C GLU A 298 41.40 -51.12 71.54
N ILE A 299 40.80 -50.18 72.28
CA ILE A 299 41.60 -49.32 73.19
C ILE A 299 41.05 -49.31 74.61
N LEU A 300 40.97 -50.48 75.23
CA LEU A 300 40.93 -50.63 76.68
C LEU A 300 41.70 -51.89 77.08
N HIS A 301 43.04 -51.80 77.13
CA HIS A 301 43.85 -52.61 78.04
C HIS A 301 45.26 -52.03 78.09
N PHE A 302 45.61 -51.36 79.19
CA PHE A 302 46.95 -51.43 79.81
C PHE A 302 46.88 -50.75 81.18
N GLU A 303 46.49 -51.52 82.20
CA GLU A 303 46.99 -51.30 83.55
C GLU A 303 48.38 -51.96 83.62
N ASN A 304 49.40 -51.22 84.07
CA ASN A 304 50.22 -51.62 85.22
C ASN A 304 51.42 -50.68 85.50
N SER A 305 51.53 -50.38 86.80
CA SER A 305 52.73 -50.23 87.65
C SER A 305 53.79 -49.16 87.35
N TYR A 306 54.03 -48.28 88.34
CA TYR A 306 55.36 -47.91 88.90
C TYR A 306 55.18 -47.05 90.18
N PRO A 307 56.21 -46.90 91.05
CA PRO A 307 56.06 -46.82 92.49
C PRO A 307 56.09 -45.37 93.00
N GLU A 308 55.48 -45.15 94.15
CA GLU A 308 55.55 -43.89 94.88
C GLU A 308 57.01 -43.50 95.18
N ARG A 309 57.48 -42.40 94.56
CA ARG A 309 58.63 -41.63 95.06
C ARG A 309 58.16 -40.25 95.48
N LYS A 310 58.50 -39.92 96.72
CA LYS A 310 58.18 -38.67 97.43
C LYS A 310 58.62 -37.44 96.63
N PHE A 311 57.68 -36.52 96.53
CA PHE A 311 57.70 -35.29 95.74
C PHE A 311 58.45 -34.14 96.44
N GLU A 312 59.46 -33.59 95.78
CA GLU A 312 59.70 -32.14 95.72
C GLU A 312 59.16 -31.67 94.36
N SER A 313 57.89 -31.26 94.23
CA SER A 313 57.31 -31.15 92.88
C SER A 313 56.09 -30.25 92.68
N SER A 314 55.65 -29.47 93.67
CA SER A 314 54.45 -28.65 93.49
C SER A 314 54.58 -27.65 92.32
N ASN A 315 55.75 -27.00 92.18
CA ASN A 315 55.97 -26.02 91.11
C ASN A 315 56.25 -26.64 89.73
N GLN A 316 57.02 -27.74 89.64
CA GLN A 316 57.30 -28.40 88.36
C GLN A 316 56.06 -29.10 87.80
N ILE A 317 55.23 -29.72 88.65
CA ILE A 317 53.96 -30.33 88.20
C ILE A 317 52.99 -29.27 87.70
N ASN A 318 52.92 -28.12 88.38
CA ASN A 318 52.05 -27.02 87.94
C ASN A 318 52.54 -26.40 86.61
N GLN A 319 53.85 -26.30 86.39
CA GLN A 319 54.40 -25.87 85.09
C GLN A 319 54.11 -26.87 83.97
N LEU A 320 54.29 -28.17 84.21
CA LEU A 320 53.98 -29.21 83.23
C LEU A 320 52.49 -29.29 82.91
N LYS A 321 51.62 -29.09 83.91
CA LYS A 321 50.16 -28.98 83.69
C LYS A 321 49.81 -27.80 82.80
N LYS A 322 50.42 -26.63 83.05
CA LYS A 322 50.19 -25.45 82.22
C LYS A 322 50.66 -25.63 80.78
N GLN A 323 51.81 -26.27 80.57
CA GLN A 323 52.31 -26.62 79.24
C GLN A 323 51.41 -27.64 78.53
N ALA A 324 50.90 -28.64 79.25
CA ALA A 324 49.94 -29.60 78.70
C ALA A 324 48.63 -28.92 78.27
N GLU A 325 48.13 -27.99 79.07
CA GLU A 325 46.92 -27.20 78.78
C GLU A 325 47.12 -26.24 77.59
N GLU A 326 48.30 -25.61 77.46
CA GLU A 326 48.68 -24.81 76.30
C GLU A 326 48.78 -25.66 75.02
N LEU A 327 49.35 -26.87 75.11
CA LEU A 327 49.42 -27.81 73.99
C LEU A 327 48.04 -28.33 73.59
N GLU A 328 47.17 -28.61 74.55
CA GLU A 328 45.80 -29.05 74.29
C GLU A 328 44.98 -27.96 73.58
N ASN A 329 45.12 -26.71 74.02
CA ASN A 329 44.52 -25.55 73.34
C ASN A 329 45.04 -25.39 71.91
N LEU A 330 46.35 -25.58 71.70
CA LEU A 330 46.95 -25.52 70.37
C LEU A 330 46.47 -26.66 69.45
N VAL A 331 46.35 -27.88 69.96
CA VAL A 331 45.81 -29.03 69.22
C VAL A 331 44.35 -28.78 68.83
N ASN A 332 43.55 -28.22 69.73
CA ASN A 332 42.15 -27.89 69.43
C ASN A 332 42.04 -26.77 68.38
N ALA A 333 42.93 -25.77 68.42
CA ALA A 333 43.04 -24.75 67.37
C ALA A 333 43.39 -25.37 66.00
N TYR A 334 44.38 -26.27 65.94
CA TYR A 334 44.73 -26.97 64.70
C TYR A 334 43.60 -27.85 64.16
N LYS A 335 42.86 -28.55 65.03
CA LYS A 335 41.68 -29.33 64.62
C LYS A 335 40.62 -28.44 63.97
N GLN A 336 40.36 -27.26 64.54
CA GLN A 336 39.43 -26.29 63.95
C GLN A 336 39.92 -25.79 62.60
N ASP A 337 41.21 -25.48 62.45
CA ASP A 337 41.76 -24.97 61.19
C ASP A 337 41.79 -26.04 60.09
N ILE A 338 42.04 -27.31 60.44
CA ILE A 338 41.90 -28.45 59.51
C ILE A 338 40.46 -28.56 59.03
N SER A 339 39.48 -28.49 59.93
CA SER A 339 38.05 -28.55 59.58
C SER A 339 37.62 -27.39 58.67
N LYS A 340 38.10 -26.17 58.94
CA LYS A 340 37.88 -25.00 58.07
C LYS A 340 38.49 -25.21 56.69
N THR A 341 39.71 -25.71 56.62
CA THR A 341 40.42 -25.96 55.36
C THR A 341 39.74 -27.03 54.51
N GLN A 342 39.25 -28.11 55.13
CA GLN A 342 38.47 -29.14 54.44
C GLN A 342 37.17 -28.58 53.87
N THR A 343 36.47 -27.75 54.64
CA THR A 343 35.25 -27.07 54.18
C THR A 343 35.53 -26.16 52.99
N LEU A 344 36.63 -25.40 53.04
CA LEU A 344 37.06 -24.53 51.95
C LEU A 344 37.39 -25.32 50.68
N ASN A 345 38.12 -26.44 50.80
CA ASN A 345 38.45 -27.30 49.65
C ASN A 345 37.19 -27.85 48.98
N PHE A 346 36.20 -28.30 49.77
CA PHE A 346 34.92 -28.76 49.22
C PHE A 346 34.18 -27.66 48.44
N LEU A 347 34.20 -26.42 48.94
CA LEU A 347 33.60 -25.28 48.22
C LEU A 347 34.34 -24.98 46.91
N LEU A 348 35.67 -25.01 46.92
CA LEU A 348 36.49 -24.79 45.72
C LEU A 348 36.29 -25.89 44.67
N GLU A 349 36.17 -27.16 45.07
CA GLU A 349 35.86 -28.26 44.14
C GLU A 349 34.49 -28.08 43.49
N ARG A 350 33.49 -27.67 44.27
CA ARG A 350 32.16 -27.36 43.75
C ARG A 350 32.21 -26.21 42.74
N GLU A 351 32.89 -25.12 43.06
CA GLU A 351 33.03 -23.98 42.17
C GLU A 351 33.76 -24.37 40.87
N ASN A 352 34.82 -25.18 40.96
CA ASN A 352 35.55 -25.66 39.80
C ASN A 352 34.68 -26.54 38.88
N ASN A 353 33.83 -27.40 39.45
CA ASN A 353 32.87 -28.20 38.70
C ASN A 353 31.81 -27.32 38.00
N GLU A 354 31.29 -26.29 38.68
CA GLU A 354 30.35 -25.34 38.09
C GLU A 354 30.98 -24.55 36.94
N LEU A 355 32.24 -24.10 37.09
CA LEU A 355 33.00 -23.46 36.02
C LEU A 355 33.27 -24.41 34.85
N GLY A 356 33.57 -25.67 35.13
CA GLY A 356 33.73 -26.72 34.11
C GLY A 356 32.47 -26.91 33.27
N MET A 357 31.29 -26.94 33.91
CA MET A 357 30.00 -27.03 33.21
C MET A 357 29.72 -25.79 32.37
N LYS A 358 29.99 -24.59 32.89
CA LYS A 358 29.85 -23.33 32.14
C LYS A 358 30.76 -23.29 30.91
N ASN A 359 32.01 -23.75 31.03
CA ASN A 359 32.94 -23.84 29.90
C ASN A 359 32.46 -24.81 28.81
N LYS A 360 31.92 -25.97 29.18
CA LYS A 360 31.33 -26.90 28.21
C LYS A 360 30.14 -26.29 27.48
N ALA A 361 29.26 -25.59 28.19
CA ALA A 361 28.13 -24.89 27.58
C ALA A 361 28.59 -23.79 26.59
N LEU A 362 29.63 -23.04 26.94
CA LEU A 362 30.22 -22.02 26.05
C LEU A 362 30.82 -22.62 24.79
N LEU A 363 31.44 -23.80 24.87
CA LEU A 363 31.96 -24.51 23.68
C LEU A 363 30.85 -24.90 22.71
N VAL A 364 29.75 -25.49 23.21
CA VAL A 364 28.60 -25.82 22.38
C VAL A 364 28.02 -24.56 21.72
N TYR A 365 27.86 -23.48 22.49
CA TYR A 365 27.36 -22.22 21.96
C TYR A 365 28.27 -21.64 20.86
N LYS A 366 29.59 -21.75 21.03
CA LYS A 366 30.56 -21.34 20.01
C LYS A 366 30.40 -22.16 18.71
N GLU A 367 30.27 -23.47 18.81
CA GLU A 367 30.08 -24.34 17.64
C GLU A 367 28.76 -24.05 16.90
N ASP A 368 27.70 -23.74 17.64
CA ASP A 368 26.42 -23.34 17.06
C ASP A 368 26.49 -21.98 16.35
N LEU A 369 27.26 -21.03 16.91
CA LEU A 369 27.53 -19.77 16.24
C LEU A 369 28.35 -19.96 14.96
N GLU A 370 29.36 -20.83 14.97
CA GLU A 370 30.16 -21.15 13.79
C GLU A 370 29.31 -21.78 12.68
N ARG A 371 28.40 -22.70 13.03
CA ARG A 371 27.42 -23.26 12.09
C ARG A 371 26.49 -22.19 11.52
N ASN A 372 25.93 -21.34 12.37
CA ASN A 372 25.07 -20.23 11.93
C ASN A 372 25.78 -19.27 10.96
N ILE A 373 27.05 -18.95 11.21
CA ILE A 373 27.86 -18.11 10.31
C ILE A 373 28.03 -18.79 8.94
N LYS A 374 28.28 -20.11 8.92
CA LYS A 374 28.44 -20.87 7.69
C LYS A 374 27.15 -20.89 6.87
N ASP A 375 26.02 -21.12 7.52
CA ASP A 375 24.71 -21.14 6.86
C ASP A 375 24.33 -19.76 6.32
N GLN A 376 24.62 -18.69 7.07
CA GLN A 376 24.41 -17.32 6.60
C GLN A 376 25.26 -16.98 5.38
N LYS A 377 26.52 -17.40 5.33
CA LYS A 377 27.39 -17.20 4.15
C LYS A 377 26.83 -17.90 2.92
N PHE A 378 26.39 -19.15 3.08
CA PHE A 378 25.77 -19.91 1.99
C PHE A 378 24.50 -19.22 1.46
N LEU A 379 23.63 -18.76 2.36
CA LEU A 379 22.42 -18.05 1.97
C LEU A 379 22.72 -16.74 1.22
N LEU A 380 23.74 -16.00 1.65
CA LEU A 380 24.21 -14.79 0.98
C LEU A 380 24.71 -15.08 -0.44
N GLU A 381 25.39 -16.20 -0.64
CA GLU A 381 25.87 -16.64 -1.95
C GLU A 381 24.69 -17.00 -2.86
N CYS A 382 23.71 -17.76 -2.37
CA CYS A 382 22.47 -18.05 -3.12
C CYS A 382 21.74 -16.75 -3.53
N ILE A 383 21.51 -15.84 -2.59
CA ILE A 383 20.83 -14.56 -2.88
C ILE A 383 21.62 -13.75 -3.93
N SER A 384 22.95 -13.74 -3.83
CA SER A 384 23.81 -13.07 -4.82
C SER A 384 23.60 -13.65 -6.22
N THR A 385 23.59 -14.98 -6.34
CA THR A 385 23.36 -15.64 -7.64
C THR A 385 21.98 -15.32 -8.21
N GLU A 386 20.91 -15.45 -7.43
CA GLU A 386 19.55 -15.10 -7.84
C GLU A 386 19.44 -13.64 -8.31
N ASN A 387 20.08 -12.72 -7.59
CA ASN A 387 20.09 -11.30 -7.96
C ASN A 387 20.83 -11.05 -9.29
N THR A 388 21.93 -11.76 -9.55
CA THR A 388 22.61 -11.67 -10.86
C THR A 388 21.76 -12.20 -12.02
N GLU A 389 20.98 -13.27 -11.79
CA GLU A 389 20.06 -13.82 -12.78
C GLU A 389 18.88 -12.88 -13.03
N ALA A 390 18.30 -12.32 -11.97
CA ALA A 390 17.25 -11.31 -12.05
C ALA A 390 17.71 -10.08 -12.85
N LYS A 391 18.93 -9.59 -12.61
CA LYS A 391 19.53 -8.49 -13.40
C LYS A 391 19.64 -8.83 -14.89
N LYS A 392 20.06 -10.05 -15.23
CA LYS A 392 20.13 -10.51 -16.63
C LYS A 392 18.74 -10.57 -17.27
N LEU A 393 17.73 -11.04 -16.55
CA LEU A 393 16.36 -11.11 -17.04
C LEU A 393 15.79 -9.70 -17.27
N ASN A 394 15.98 -8.78 -16.31
CA ASN A 394 15.56 -7.39 -16.45
C ASN A 394 16.21 -6.69 -17.66
N ALA A 395 17.51 -6.91 -17.89
CA ALA A 395 18.19 -6.38 -19.07
C ALA A 395 17.58 -6.91 -20.39
N LYS A 396 17.22 -8.20 -20.44
CA LYS A 396 16.55 -8.80 -21.62
C LYS A 396 15.15 -8.22 -21.83
N THR A 397 14.37 -8.07 -20.76
CA THR A 397 13.01 -7.52 -20.82
C THR A 397 13.03 -6.05 -21.27
N ARG A 398 13.96 -5.25 -20.75
CA ARG A 398 14.14 -3.85 -21.16
C ARG A 398 14.43 -3.72 -22.66
N LYS A 399 15.32 -4.55 -23.21
CA LYS A 399 15.59 -4.57 -24.66
C LYS A 399 14.35 -4.94 -25.49
N ARG A 400 13.48 -5.82 -24.99
CA ARG A 400 12.22 -6.16 -25.68
C ARG A 400 11.22 -5.01 -25.64
N PHE A 401 11.14 -4.30 -24.52
CA PHE A 401 10.29 -3.12 -24.38
C PHE A 401 10.72 -2.01 -25.33
N GLU A 402 12.01 -1.70 -25.40
CA GLU A 402 12.56 -0.69 -26.33
C GLU A 402 12.26 -1.04 -27.80
N LYS A 403 12.39 -2.32 -28.17
CA LYS A 403 11.96 -2.79 -29.51
C LYS A 403 10.47 -2.57 -29.75
N ALA A 404 9.62 -2.79 -28.75
CA ALA A 404 8.17 -2.60 -28.87
C ALA A 404 7.81 -1.12 -28.99
N GLU A 405 8.49 -0.23 -28.25
CA GLU A 405 8.30 1.23 -28.39
C GLU A 405 8.67 1.72 -29.78
N ASN A 406 9.83 1.31 -30.31
CA ASN A 406 10.26 1.66 -31.66
C ASN A 406 9.26 1.17 -32.73
N SER A 407 8.74 -0.06 -32.58
CA SER A 407 7.70 -0.57 -33.48
C SER A 407 6.39 0.23 -33.36
N ASN A 408 6.00 0.63 -32.15
CA ASN A 408 4.79 1.45 -31.94
C ASN A 408 4.94 2.83 -32.58
N GLU A 409 6.11 3.46 -32.46
CA GLU A 409 6.38 4.73 -33.14
C GLU A 409 6.34 4.59 -34.67
N PHE A 410 6.90 3.51 -35.21
CA PHE A 410 6.79 3.18 -36.63
C PHE A 410 5.32 3.07 -37.07
N PHE A 411 4.50 2.30 -36.35
CA PHE A 411 3.09 2.14 -36.69
C PHE A 411 2.29 3.45 -36.59
N LYS A 412 2.61 4.33 -35.64
CA LYS A 412 1.97 5.66 -35.57
C LYS A 412 2.23 6.48 -36.83
N LYS A 413 3.49 6.53 -37.29
CA LYS A 413 3.85 7.23 -38.53
C LYS A 413 3.14 6.64 -39.74
N SER A 414 3.10 5.31 -39.86
CA SER A 414 2.35 4.66 -40.95
C SER A 414 0.84 4.96 -40.91
N ILE A 415 0.24 5.07 -39.73
CA ILE A 415 -1.18 5.47 -39.60
C ILE A 415 -1.40 6.91 -40.05
N GLU A 416 -0.47 7.82 -39.76
CA GLU A 416 -0.53 9.21 -40.23
C GLU A 416 -0.39 9.29 -41.76
N GLU A 417 0.59 8.60 -42.34
CA GLU A 417 0.77 8.52 -43.80
C GLU A 417 -0.48 7.97 -44.52
N LEU A 418 -1.10 6.93 -43.95
CA LEU A 418 -2.33 6.36 -44.50
C LEU A 418 -3.52 7.32 -44.42
N ARG A 419 -3.60 8.15 -43.36
CA ARG A 419 -4.64 9.19 -43.26
C ARG A 419 -4.46 10.27 -44.29
N ASP A 420 -3.22 10.71 -44.52
CA ASP A 420 -2.92 11.72 -45.53
C ASP A 420 -3.26 11.19 -46.93
N LEU A 421 -2.90 9.95 -47.23
CA LEU A 421 -3.25 9.31 -48.50
C LEU A 421 -4.77 9.18 -48.68
N ALA A 422 -5.51 8.85 -47.63
CA ALA A 422 -6.97 8.80 -47.67
C ALA A 422 -7.60 10.18 -47.93
N ASN A 423 -7.03 11.25 -47.36
CA ASN A 423 -7.48 12.62 -47.61
C ASN A 423 -7.23 13.02 -49.07
N THR A 424 -6.03 12.76 -49.59
CA THR A 424 -5.69 13.01 -51.01
C THR A 424 -6.65 12.28 -51.94
N LEU A 425 -6.95 11.00 -51.67
CA LEU A 425 -7.90 10.22 -52.46
C LEU A 425 -9.32 10.82 -52.43
N SER A 426 -9.73 11.38 -51.28
CA SER A 426 -11.03 12.04 -51.13
C SER A 426 -11.13 13.33 -51.97
N GLU A 427 -10.05 14.12 -52.01
CA GLU A 427 -9.96 15.32 -52.84
C GLU A 427 -9.97 14.97 -54.34
N GLU A 428 -9.20 13.96 -54.75
CA GLU A 428 -9.20 13.47 -56.14
C GLU A 428 -10.58 12.95 -56.56
N THR A 429 -11.27 12.23 -55.67
CA THR A 429 -12.64 11.75 -55.91
C THR A 429 -13.60 12.93 -56.11
N SER A 430 -13.45 13.98 -55.31
CA SER A 430 -14.27 15.19 -55.42
C SER A 430 -14.01 15.94 -56.73
N GLN A 431 -12.75 16.04 -57.16
CA GLN A 431 -12.37 16.61 -58.45
C GLN A 431 -12.92 15.79 -59.63
N ASN A 432 -12.81 14.46 -59.57
CA ASN A 432 -13.37 13.58 -60.60
C ASN A 432 -14.87 13.74 -60.76
N LYS A 433 -15.60 13.99 -59.66
CA LYS A 433 -17.03 14.29 -59.71
C LYS A 433 -17.31 15.60 -60.47
N ILE A 434 -16.53 16.65 -60.23
CA ILE A 434 -16.65 17.93 -60.94
C ILE A 434 -16.39 17.72 -62.45
N TYR A 435 -15.36 16.96 -62.80
CA TYR A 435 -15.07 16.64 -64.21
C TYR A 435 -16.22 15.86 -64.86
N ALA A 436 -16.77 14.85 -64.17
CA ALA A 436 -17.91 14.09 -64.66
C ALA A 436 -19.15 14.96 -64.90
N ASP A 437 -19.45 15.89 -63.99
CA ASP A 437 -20.55 16.84 -64.13
C ASP A 437 -20.31 17.81 -65.31
N SER A 438 -19.07 18.27 -65.50
CA SER A 438 -18.68 19.11 -66.64
C SER A 438 -18.86 18.38 -67.98
N VAL A 439 -18.43 17.13 -68.07
CA VAL A 439 -18.62 16.28 -69.25
C VAL A 439 -20.11 16.07 -69.54
N LYS A 440 -20.91 15.80 -68.50
CA LYS A 440 -22.37 15.62 -68.63
C LYS A 440 -23.04 16.89 -69.18
N ASN A 441 -22.66 18.06 -68.67
CA ASN A 441 -23.18 19.34 -69.15
C ASN A 441 -22.77 19.62 -70.60
N THR A 442 -21.51 19.35 -70.95
CA THR A 442 -21.00 19.50 -72.31
C THR A 442 -21.75 18.59 -73.29
N ASN A 443 -21.99 17.33 -72.89
CA ASN A 443 -22.77 16.39 -73.71
C ASN A 443 -24.22 16.88 -73.91
N LYS A 444 -24.85 17.43 -72.87
CA LYS A 444 -26.20 18.02 -72.97
C LYS A 444 -26.24 19.18 -73.96
N LEU A 445 -25.23 20.05 -73.94
CA LEU A 445 -25.10 21.14 -74.91
C LEU A 445 -24.95 20.61 -76.34
N LEU A 446 -24.08 19.61 -76.54
CA LEU A 446 -23.88 18.99 -77.85
C LEU A 446 -25.17 18.35 -78.40
N LEU A 447 -25.95 17.67 -77.55
CA LEU A 447 -27.24 17.12 -77.94
C LEU A 447 -28.23 18.20 -78.37
N ASN A 448 -28.29 19.32 -77.65
CA ASN A 448 -29.14 20.46 -78.02
C ASN A 448 -28.70 21.07 -79.36
N THR A 449 -27.39 21.28 -79.55
CA THR A 449 -26.86 21.79 -80.82
C THR A 449 -27.19 20.85 -81.98
N ASN A 450 -27.07 19.53 -81.78
CA ASN A 450 -27.44 18.53 -82.79
C ASN A 450 -28.95 18.59 -83.11
N ALA A 451 -29.81 18.75 -82.10
CA ALA A 451 -31.24 18.91 -82.31
C ALA A 451 -31.56 20.17 -83.15
N ASN A 452 -30.92 21.29 -82.86
CA ASN A 452 -31.08 22.54 -83.63
C ASN A 452 -30.59 22.39 -85.08
N LEU A 453 -29.45 21.72 -85.29
CA LEU A 453 -28.97 21.44 -86.65
C LEU A 453 -29.93 20.54 -87.42
N ARG A 454 -30.56 19.56 -86.77
CA ARG A 454 -31.59 18.72 -87.41
C ARG A 454 -32.80 19.55 -87.84
N THR A 455 -33.26 20.50 -87.02
CA THR A 455 -34.37 21.38 -87.40
C THR A 455 -34.00 22.28 -88.56
N GLU A 456 -32.81 22.87 -88.56
CA GLU A 456 -32.31 23.68 -89.69
C GLU A 456 -32.22 22.86 -90.98
N ILE A 457 -31.75 21.61 -90.90
CA ILE A 457 -31.71 20.71 -92.07
C ILE A 457 -33.13 20.43 -92.60
N GLU A 458 -34.10 20.18 -91.74
CA GLU A 458 -35.49 19.96 -92.17
C GLU A 458 -36.12 21.23 -92.77
N GLU A 459 -35.83 22.41 -92.23
CA GLU A 459 -36.22 23.70 -92.82
C GLU A 459 -35.60 23.89 -94.20
N ILE A 460 -34.30 23.63 -94.36
CA ILE A 460 -33.60 23.68 -95.66
C ILE A 460 -34.25 22.71 -96.66
N LYS A 461 -34.56 21.46 -96.25
CA LYS A 461 -35.25 20.49 -97.10
C LYS A 461 -36.64 20.97 -97.52
N SER A 462 -37.38 21.60 -96.62
CA SER A 462 -38.69 22.19 -96.91
C SER A 462 -38.56 23.31 -97.94
N ASN A 463 -37.64 24.25 -97.71
CA ASN A 463 -37.33 25.35 -98.63
C ASN A 463 -36.90 24.83 -100.01
N GLN A 464 -36.10 23.76 -100.05
CA GLN A 464 -35.71 23.10 -101.29
C GLN A 464 -36.91 22.49 -102.03
N LYS A 465 -37.85 21.86 -101.32
CA LYS A 465 -39.10 21.33 -101.92
C LYS A 465 -39.95 22.46 -102.50
N ASP A 466 -40.07 23.59 -101.79
CA ASP A 466 -40.84 24.74 -102.26
C ASP A 466 -40.19 25.43 -103.46
N LEU A 467 -38.86 25.53 -103.49
CA LEU A 467 -38.12 25.99 -104.67
C LEU A 467 -38.35 25.05 -105.87
N LYS A 468 -38.27 23.73 -105.68
CA LYS A 468 -38.59 22.74 -106.74
C LYS A 468 -40.03 22.90 -107.26
N ARG A 469 -41.00 23.19 -106.39
CA ARG A 469 -42.39 23.48 -106.79
C ARG A 469 -42.47 24.75 -107.64
N LYS A 470 -41.82 25.84 -107.21
CA LYS A 470 -41.75 27.10 -107.96
C LYS A 470 -41.10 26.94 -109.34
N ILE A 471 -40.01 26.17 -109.44
CA ILE A 471 -39.37 25.86 -110.72
C ILE A 471 -40.31 25.07 -111.64
N ARG A 472 -41.02 24.06 -111.12
CA ARG A 472 -42.00 23.30 -111.90
C ARG A 472 -43.16 24.17 -112.39
N SER A 473 -43.66 25.10 -111.58
CA SER A 473 -44.69 26.04 -112.02
C SER A 473 -44.17 26.99 -113.11
N LEU A 474 -42.94 27.49 -112.98
CA LEU A 474 -42.30 28.33 -113.99
C LEU A 474 -42.10 27.58 -115.32
N ASN A 475 -41.63 26.33 -115.27
CA ASN A 475 -41.46 25.51 -116.48
C ASN A 475 -42.81 25.16 -117.15
N LYS A 476 -43.90 25.06 -116.39
CA LYS A 476 -45.25 24.89 -116.96
C LYS A 476 -45.76 26.15 -117.65
N SER A 477 -45.37 27.35 -117.18
CA SER A 477 -45.73 28.61 -117.85
C SER A 477 -44.88 28.94 -119.09
N VAL A 478 -43.74 28.29 -119.28
CA VAL A 478 -42.82 28.53 -120.42
C VAL A 478 -43.10 27.60 -121.62
N ASN A 479 -43.89 26.53 -121.44
CA ASN A 479 -44.26 25.58 -122.49
C ASN A 479 -45.68 25.82 -123.07
N TYR A 480 -46.17 27.07 -123.04
CA TYR A 480 -47.40 27.50 -123.72
C TYR A 480 -47.07 28.48 -124.84
#